data_AF-A0A6G4ZVL9-F1
#
_entry.id   AF-A0A6G4ZVL9-F1
#
_cell.length_a   1.000
_cell.length_b   1.000
_cell.length_c   1.000
_cell.angle_alpha   90.00
_cell.angle_beta   90.00
_cell.angle_gamma   90.00
#
_symmetry.space_group_name_H-M   'P 1'
#
loop_
_entity.id
_entity.type
_entity.pdbx_description
1 polymer ?
#
loop_
_entity_poly.entity_id
_entity_poly.type
_entity_poly.pdbx_seq_one_letter_code
_entity_poly.pdbx_strand_id
1 'polypeptide(L)'
;MMKRMIRSQIKKIFLFFLLPLFLHALDLRDEQGHLKPPAKKFLELCDIPSHLEEDQILAFLQIHWMQAHKERWEMDENLEEKRDIALPILRELGCIDSIHAEKNFYDYVLVLGSIGKTMKRRLDFLFEEWQRGVRFDQIILLSGQRDLDPKLETYPAGLQTETDLLIHLFENHPLHEIASHIVIDSPKEKGITGILRRPNTANTIRDFLSTAPKPGSCLAISTQPFVGYQEAVIKYLLPPTFSVEAIGPGTENVYPTADLDLDSSKVPYPMAIYLDNFAKWLLYEEMRGK
;
A
#
# COMPACT_ATOMS: atom_id res chain seq x y z
N MET A 1 31.75 63.56 33.83
CA MET A 1 33.06 63.01 33.39
C MET A 1 33.08 61.54 33.80
N MET A 2 32.46 60.63 33.04
CA MET A 2 33.10 59.58 32.21
C MET A 2 31.94 58.85 31.48
N LYS A 3 31.69 59.08 30.18
CA LYS A 3 32.21 58.36 29.00
C LYS A 3 32.08 56.82 29.01
N ARG A 4 31.04 56.35 28.28
CA ARG A 4 31.02 55.26 27.26
C ARG A 4 31.86 53.99 27.49
N MET A 5 31.18 52.83 27.53
CA MET A 5 31.62 51.54 26.92
C MET A 5 30.37 50.64 26.78
N ILE A 6 29.76 50.47 25.59
CA ILE A 6 30.14 49.63 24.42
C ILE A 6 29.77 48.14 24.59
N ARG A 7 29.06 47.63 23.56
CA ARG A 7 28.74 46.24 23.14
C ARG A 7 27.47 45.63 23.75
N SER A 8 26.33 45.67 23.06
CA SER A 8 25.98 44.82 21.90
C SER A 8 26.16 43.32 22.19
N GLN A 9 25.28 42.76 23.01
CA GLN A 9 25.12 41.31 23.15
C GLN A 9 23.96 40.87 22.23
N ILE A 10 24.38 40.53 21.01
CA ILE A 10 23.81 39.60 20.04
C ILE A 10 22.49 38.95 20.49
N LYS A 11 21.37 39.40 19.92
CA LYS A 11 20.15 38.58 19.81
C LYS A 11 20.49 37.36 18.95
N LYS A 12 20.87 36.24 19.58
CA LYS A 12 20.94 34.94 18.91
C LYS A 12 19.51 34.53 18.58
N ILE A 13 19.05 34.91 17.40
CA ILE A 13 17.91 34.26 16.75
C ILE A 13 18.39 32.85 16.44
N PHE A 14 18.05 31.90 17.33
CA PHE A 14 18.11 30.48 17.03
C PHE A 14 16.99 30.22 16.03
N LEU A 15 17.27 30.48 14.75
CA LEU A 15 16.45 30.01 13.65
C LEU A 15 16.73 28.51 13.54
N PHE A 16 16.05 27.71 14.38
CA PHE A 16 15.87 26.29 14.10
C PHE A 16 15.10 26.25 12.77
N PHE A 17 15.81 26.14 11.67
CA PHE A 17 15.29 25.44 10.50
C PHE A 17 15.07 24.00 10.97
N LEU A 18 13.91 23.76 11.60
CA LEU A 18 13.21 22.51 11.46
C LEU A 18 12.92 22.42 9.97
N LEU A 19 13.90 21.96 9.18
CA LEU A 19 13.56 21.32 7.93
C LEU A 19 12.54 20.27 8.34
N PRO A 20 11.30 20.34 7.85
CA PRO A 20 10.43 19.19 7.95
C PRO A 20 11.26 18.09 7.30
N LEU A 21 11.63 17.07 8.08
CA LEU A 21 11.94 15.78 7.51
C LEU A 21 10.65 15.37 6.81
N PHE A 22 10.47 15.87 5.58
CA PHE A 22 9.34 15.50 4.76
C PHE A 22 9.46 14.01 4.59
N LEU A 23 8.39 13.38 5.06
CA LEU A 23 8.30 11.96 5.20
C LEU A 23 8.48 11.30 3.85
N HIS A 24 9.07 10.11 3.91
CA HIS A 24 9.40 9.31 2.76
C HIS A 24 8.10 8.90 2.09
N ALA A 25 7.67 9.67 1.08
CA ALA A 25 6.76 9.12 0.08
C ALA A 25 7.34 7.77 -0.36
N LEU A 26 6.49 6.75 -0.37
CA LEU A 26 6.81 5.43 -0.89
C LEU A 26 6.93 5.55 -2.41
N ASP A 27 7.97 6.24 -2.86
CA ASP A 27 8.37 6.31 -4.24
C ASP A 27 9.64 5.47 -4.42
N LEU A 28 9.70 4.67 -5.48
CA LEU A 28 10.92 3.95 -5.89
C LEU A 28 11.93 4.88 -6.55
N ARG A 29 11.46 6.04 -7.04
CA ARG A 29 12.26 7.07 -7.70
C ARG A 29 12.50 8.28 -6.81
N ASP A 30 13.63 8.95 -7.00
CA ASP A 30 13.94 10.24 -6.39
C ASP A 30 13.23 11.40 -7.11
N GLU A 31 13.44 12.63 -6.61
CA GLU A 31 12.85 13.85 -7.19
C GLU A 31 13.33 14.14 -8.63
N GLN A 32 14.45 13.55 -9.05
CA GLN A 32 14.98 13.64 -10.41
C GLN A 32 14.45 12.53 -11.32
N GLY A 33 13.63 11.63 -10.78
CA GLY A 33 13.05 10.50 -11.50
C GLY A 33 13.94 9.27 -11.55
N HIS A 34 15.11 9.24 -10.93
CA HIS A 34 16.00 8.08 -10.94
C HIS A 34 15.62 7.06 -9.86
N LEU A 35 15.86 5.78 -10.12
CA LEU A 35 15.67 4.75 -9.09
C LEU A 35 16.56 5.02 -7.86
N LYS A 36 15.94 4.99 -6.67
CA LYS A 36 16.64 5.14 -5.39
C LYS A 36 17.66 4.00 -5.18
N PRO A 37 18.75 4.22 -4.42
CA PRO A 37 19.78 3.18 -4.21
C PRO A 37 19.24 1.83 -3.70
N PRO A 38 18.28 1.75 -2.74
CA PRO A 38 17.71 0.46 -2.33
C PRO A 38 16.98 -0.27 -3.45
N ALA A 39 16.31 0.47 -4.34
CA ALA A 39 15.61 -0.11 -5.50
C ALA A 39 16.61 -0.73 -6.49
N LYS A 40 17.71 -0.04 -6.78
CA LYS A 40 18.80 -0.55 -7.62
C LYS A 40 19.43 -1.82 -7.03
N LYS A 41 19.76 -1.80 -5.73
CA LYS A 41 20.29 -2.97 -5.02
C LYS A 41 19.33 -4.16 -5.07
N PHE A 42 18.03 -3.92 -4.95
CA PHE A 42 17.03 -4.98 -5.02
C PHE A 42 16.96 -5.60 -6.41
N LEU A 43 16.98 -4.78 -7.47
CA LEU A 43 17.01 -5.25 -8.86
C LEU A 43 18.29 -6.06 -9.15
N GLU A 44 19.45 -5.60 -8.69
CA GLU A 44 20.72 -6.34 -8.79
C GLU A 44 20.63 -7.70 -8.09
N LEU A 45 20.05 -7.75 -6.88
CA LEU A 45 19.84 -8.99 -6.15
C LEU A 45 18.94 -9.97 -6.89
N CYS A 46 17.97 -9.48 -7.67
CA CYS A 46 17.04 -10.29 -8.44
C CYS A 46 17.55 -10.64 -9.85
N ASP A 47 18.86 -10.53 -10.07
CA ASP A 47 19.54 -10.84 -11.33
C ASP A 47 18.99 -10.06 -12.54
N ILE A 48 18.46 -8.86 -12.29
CA ILE A 48 18.08 -7.96 -13.38
C ILE A 48 19.36 -7.46 -14.07
N PRO A 49 19.47 -7.56 -15.40
CA PRO A 49 20.73 -7.22 -16.07
C PRO A 49 21.11 -5.75 -15.84
N SER A 50 22.31 -5.52 -15.31
CA SER A 50 22.80 -4.19 -14.89
C SER A 50 23.06 -3.20 -16.04
N HIS A 51 23.04 -3.68 -17.29
CA HIS A 51 23.19 -2.86 -18.49
C HIS A 51 21.86 -2.30 -19.01
N LEU A 52 20.73 -2.68 -18.41
CA LEU A 52 19.43 -2.15 -18.81
C LEU A 52 19.29 -0.70 -18.33
N GLU A 53 18.89 0.17 -19.24
CA GLU A 53 18.45 1.53 -18.92
C GLU A 53 17.11 1.48 -18.17
N GLU A 54 16.78 2.55 -17.43
CA GLU A 54 15.61 2.54 -16.54
C GLU A 54 14.26 2.27 -17.25
N ASP A 55 14.11 2.71 -18.50
CA ASP A 55 12.94 2.42 -19.33
C ASP A 55 12.89 0.96 -19.81
N GLN A 56 14.05 0.31 -19.95
CA GLN A 56 14.17 -1.11 -20.29
C GLN A 56 13.93 -2.03 -19.09
N ILE A 57 14.25 -1.58 -17.87
CA ILE A 57 14.01 -2.34 -16.63
C ILE A 57 12.52 -2.68 -16.49
N LEU A 58 11.63 -1.70 -16.70
CA LEU A 58 10.19 -1.94 -16.58
C LEU A 58 9.71 -2.98 -17.59
N ALA A 59 10.11 -2.86 -18.86
CA ALA A 59 9.76 -3.82 -19.90
C ALA A 59 10.26 -5.23 -19.54
N PHE A 60 11.48 -5.34 -19.01
CA PHE A 60 12.04 -6.61 -18.55
C PHE A 60 11.23 -7.21 -17.41
N LEU A 61 10.91 -6.42 -16.37
CA LEU A 61 10.10 -6.86 -15.24
C LEU A 61 8.71 -7.32 -15.66
N GLN A 62 8.08 -6.62 -16.61
CA GLN A 62 6.75 -6.99 -17.12
C GLN A 62 6.74 -8.33 -17.86
N ILE A 63 7.81 -8.67 -18.57
CA ILE A 63 7.92 -9.92 -19.33
C ILE A 63 8.31 -11.08 -18.43
N HIS A 64 9.27 -10.86 -17.52
CA HIS A 64 9.93 -11.94 -16.79
C HIS A 64 9.39 -12.16 -15.38
N TRP A 65 8.81 -11.13 -14.75
CA TRP A 65 8.52 -11.15 -13.32
C TRP A 65 7.08 -10.82 -12.95
N MET A 66 6.37 -10.04 -13.76
CA MET A 66 4.96 -9.74 -13.53
C MET A 66 4.09 -10.95 -13.88
N GLN A 67 3.46 -11.55 -12.86
CA GLN A 67 2.69 -12.78 -13.03
C GLN A 67 1.20 -12.46 -13.19
N ALA A 68 0.82 -11.86 -14.32
CA ALA A 68 -0.55 -11.38 -14.56
C ALA A 68 -1.65 -12.47 -14.53
N HIS A 69 -1.25 -13.75 -14.63
CA HIS A 69 -2.17 -14.90 -14.73
C HIS A 69 -2.18 -15.81 -13.51
N LYS A 70 -1.35 -15.54 -12.50
CA LYS A 70 -1.27 -16.33 -11.27
C LYS A 70 -1.81 -15.52 -10.09
N GLU A 71 -2.55 -16.18 -9.23
CA GLU A 71 -2.90 -15.63 -7.92
C GLU A 71 -1.68 -15.66 -7.00
N ARG A 72 -1.66 -14.79 -5.98
CA ARG A 72 -0.47 -14.62 -5.12
C ARG A 72 -0.06 -15.90 -4.38
N TRP A 73 -1.02 -16.78 -4.09
CA TRP A 73 -0.78 -18.08 -3.46
C TRP A 73 -0.34 -19.16 -4.45
N GLU A 74 -0.32 -18.87 -5.75
CA GLU A 74 0.15 -19.75 -6.83
C GLU A 74 1.56 -19.37 -7.32
N MET A 75 2.17 -18.35 -6.71
CA MET A 75 3.52 -17.91 -7.05
C MET A 75 4.56 -18.90 -6.53
N ASP A 76 5.53 -19.22 -7.39
CA ASP A 76 6.60 -20.17 -7.07
C ASP A 76 7.56 -19.56 -6.04
N GLU A 77 8.22 -20.42 -5.25
CA GLU A 77 9.26 -20.08 -4.26
C GLU A 77 10.60 -19.71 -4.93
N ASN A 78 10.57 -18.75 -5.86
CA ASN A 78 11.77 -18.28 -6.56
C ASN A 78 12.56 -17.29 -5.69
N LEU A 79 13.89 -17.41 -5.71
CA LEU A 79 14.86 -16.52 -5.02
C LEU A 79 14.78 -16.55 -3.49
N GLU A 80 14.20 -17.62 -2.92
CA GLU A 80 14.13 -17.82 -1.47
C GLU A 80 15.51 -17.87 -0.81
N GLU A 81 16.51 -18.40 -1.51
CA GLU A 81 17.90 -18.44 -1.07
C GLU A 81 18.51 -17.04 -0.89
N LYS A 82 17.91 -16.00 -1.48
CA LYS A 82 18.35 -14.60 -1.36
C LYS A 82 17.58 -13.81 -0.29
N ARG A 83 16.61 -14.43 0.40
CA ARG A 83 15.72 -13.75 1.35
C ARG A 83 16.47 -12.95 2.41
N ASP A 84 17.43 -13.56 3.11
CA ASP A 84 18.14 -12.91 4.21
C ASP A 84 18.91 -11.64 3.76
N ILE A 85 19.37 -11.64 2.51
CA ILE A 85 20.04 -10.49 1.87
C ILE A 85 19.00 -9.46 1.41
N ALA A 86 17.85 -9.92 0.93
CA ALA A 86 16.78 -9.06 0.44
C ALA A 86 16.06 -8.29 1.56
N LEU A 87 15.85 -8.89 2.73
CA LEU A 87 15.01 -8.30 3.78
C LEU A 87 15.47 -6.92 4.26
N PRO A 88 16.77 -6.65 4.53
CA PRO A 88 17.22 -5.30 4.85
C PRO A 88 16.93 -4.29 3.74
N ILE A 89 17.11 -4.69 2.47
CA ILE A 89 16.86 -3.84 1.30
C ILE A 89 15.36 -3.54 1.18
N LEU A 90 14.52 -4.56 1.34
CA LEU A 90 13.07 -4.44 1.33
C LEU A 90 12.56 -3.57 2.49
N ARG A 91 13.21 -3.61 3.66
CA ARG A 91 12.89 -2.72 4.78
C ARG A 91 13.25 -1.27 4.45
N GLU A 92 14.42 -1.02 3.85
CA GLU A 92 14.81 0.31 3.33
C GLU A 92 13.84 0.84 2.27
N LEU A 93 13.23 -0.05 1.47
CA LEU A 93 12.19 0.29 0.49
C LEU A 93 10.80 0.53 1.10
N GLY A 94 10.62 0.32 2.41
CA GLY A 94 9.32 0.45 3.06
C GLY A 94 8.36 -0.68 2.72
N CYS A 95 8.85 -1.90 2.43
CA CYS A 95 8.04 -3.08 2.11
C CYS A 95 7.82 -4.03 3.31
N ILE A 96 8.41 -3.75 4.47
CA ILE A 96 8.46 -4.67 5.62
C ILE A 96 7.73 -4.11 6.84
N ASP A 97 8.16 -2.93 7.32
CA ASP A 97 7.66 -2.38 8.57
C ASP A 97 6.25 -1.76 8.40
N SER A 98 5.55 -1.53 9.50
CA SER A 98 4.26 -0.83 9.49
C SER A 98 4.45 0.63 9.07
N ILE A 99 3.49 1.13 8.31
CA ILE A 99 3.44 2.53 7.87
C ILE A 99 2.23 3.15 8.54
N HIS A 100 2.47 4.15 9.38
CA HIS A 100 1.44 4.87 10.14
C HIS A 100 1.10 6.19 9.45
N ALA A 101 -0.07 6.72 9.75
CA ALA A 101 -0.53 7.96 9.15
C ALA A 101 0.32 9.15 9.64
N GLU A 102 0.63 10.06 8.72
CA GLU A 102 1.40 11.26 8.96
C GLU A 102 0.51 12.42 9.42
N LYS A 103 -0.69 12.51 8.85
CA LYS A 103 -1.66 13.57 9.16
C LYS A 103 -2.63 13.09 10.21
N ASN A 104 -3.17 14.04 10.97
CA ASN A 104 -4.18 13.76 11.98
C ASN A 104 -5.61 13.76 11.42
N PHE A 105 -5.82 14.18 10.17
CA PHE A 105 -7.15 14.27 9.57
C PHE A 105 -7.12 13.99 8.06
N TYR A 106 -8.14 13.25 7.60
CA TYR A 106 -8.38 12.97 6.18
C TYR A 106 -9.88 13.10 5.84
N ASP A 107 -10.21 13.54 4.63
CA ASP A 107 -11.61 13.60 4.20
C ASP A 107 -12.18 12.17 3.97
N TYR A 108 -11.33 11.27 3.44
CA TYR A 108 -11.70 9.90 3.10
C TYR A 108 -10.68 8.89 3.63
N VAL A 109 -11.18 7.74 4.08
CA VAL A 109 -10.37 6.52 4.21
C VAL A 109 -10.77 5.53 3.12
N LEU A 110 -9.79 4.99 2.40
CA LEU A 110 -10.01 3.98 1.37
C LEU A 110 -9.58 2.61 1.90
N VAL A 111 -10.55 1.79 2.33
CA VAL A 111 -10.30 0.42 2.82
C VAL A 111 -10.30 -0.54 1.64
N LEU A 112 -9.11 -0.98 1.24
CA LEU A 112 -8.97 -1.89 0.11
C LEU A 112 -9.43 -3.30 0.49
N GLY A 113 -10.07 -3.96 -0.47
CA GLY A 113 -10.42 -5.38 -0.42
C GLY A 113 -9.20 -6.31 -0.43
N SER A 114 -9.39 -7.52 0.12
CA SER A 114 -8.45 -8.64 0.12
C SER A 114 -9.17 -9.92 0.58
N ILE A 115 -8.42 -10.97 0.92
CA ILE A 115 -8.95 -12.07 1.72
C ILE A 115 -9.29 -11.58 3.15
N GLY A 116 -10.31 -12.14 3.80
CA GLY A 116 -10.91 -11.52 4.98
C GLY A 116 -10.01 -11.45 6.21
N LYS A 117 -9.05 -12.36 6.40
CA LYS A 117 -8.03 -12.19 7.46
C LYS A 117 -7.21 -10.91 7.26
N THR A 118 -6.93 -10.57 6.00
CA THR A 118 -6.18 -9.37 5.63
C THR A 118 -7.06 -8.13 5.75
N MET A 119 -8.33 -8.22 5.34
CA MET A 119 -9.31 -7.14 5.55
C MET A 119 -9.49 -6.81 7.03
N LYS A 120 -9.70 -7.82 7.88
CA LYS A 120 -9.79 -7.64 9.33
C LYS A 120 -8.54 -6.94 9.87
N ARG A 121 -7.35 -7.39 9.47
CA ARG A 121 -6.09 -6.78 9.88
C ARG A 121 -5.97 -5.30 9.47
N ARG A 122 -6.50 -4.93 8.30
CA ARG A 122 -6.58 -3.52 7.87
C ARG A 122 -7.53 -2.74 8.78
N LEU A 123 -8.71 -3.28 9.06
CA LEU A 123 -9.67 -2.62 9.98
C LEU A 123 -9.09 -2.45 11.39
N ASP A 124 -8.43 -3.47 11.92
CA ASP A 124 -7.76 -3.42 13.22
C ASP A 124 -6.69 -2.30 13.24
N PHE A 125 -5.80 -2.27 12.23
CA PHE A 125 -4.74 -1.26 12.13
C PHE A 125 -5.31 0.16 11.94
N LEU A 126 -6.37 0.33 11.15
CA LEU A 126 -7.03 1.62 10.99
C LEU A 126 -7.64 2.12 12.31
N PHE A 127 -8.14 1.21 13.14
CA PHE A 127 -8.64 1.55 14.48
C PHE A 127 -7.52 1.88 15.45
N GLU A 128 -6.35 1.25 15.35
CA GLU A 128 -5.14 1.68 16.07
C GLU A 128 -4.75 3.12 15.69
N GLU A 129 -4.80 3.48 14.40
CA GLU A 129 -4.56 4.86 13.96
C GLU A 129 -5.62 5.84 14.51
N TRP A 130 -6.89 5.41 14.54
CA TRP A 130 -7.94 6.20 15.21
C TRP A 130 -7.64 6.39 16.70
N GLN A 131 -7.22 5.35 17.41
CA GLN A 131 -6.82 5.43 18.83
C GLN A 131 -5.62 6.37 19.03
N ARG A 132 -4.70 6.43 18.05
CA ARG A 132 -3.55 7.37 18.04
C ARG A 132 -3.95 8.84 17.82
N GLY A 133 -5.17 9.12 17.38
CA GLY A 133 -5.66 10.49 17.16
C GLY A 133 -5.90 10.85 15.70
N VAL A 134 -5.70 9.92 14.76
CA VAL A 134 -6.04 10.13 13.34
C VAL A 134 -7.56 10.14 13.20
N ARG A 135 -8.09 11.07 12.41
CA ARG A 135 -9.53 11.25 12.20
C ARG A 135 -9.86 11.28 10.71
N PHE A 136 -11.09 10.95 10.39
CA PHE A 136 -11.60 11.01 9.05
C PHE A 136 -13.12 11.11 9.01
N ASP A 137 -13.67 11.75 7.98
CA ASP A 137 -15.11 12.01 7.86
C ASP A 137 -15.88 10.80 7.31
N GLN A 138 -15.30 10.09 6.33
CA GLN A 138 -15.96 9.02 5.62
C GLN A 138 -15.04 7.84 5.31
N ILE A 139 -15.52 6.63 5.60
CA ILE A 139 -14.88 5.36 5.22
C ILE A 139 -15.46 4.86 3.90
N ILE A 140 -14.61 4.60 2.92
CA ILE A 140 -14.98 4.00 1.64
C ILE A 140 -14.49 2.55 1.65
N LEU A 141 -15.42 1.61 1.70
CA LEU A 141 -15.14 0.18 1.61
C LEU A 141 -15.02 -0.19 0.13
N LEU A 142 -13.80 -0.39 -0.35
CA LEU A 142 -13.49 -0.67 -1.75
C LEU A 142 -13.33 -2.17 -1.98
N SER A 143 -14.35 -2.82 -2.53
CA SER A 143 -14.34 -4.24 -2.82
C SER A 143 -14.96 -4.52 -4.19
N GLY A 144 -14.97 -5.79 -4.61
CA GLY A 144 -15.78 -6.18 -5.74
C GLY A 144 -16.31 -7.60 -5.63
N GLN A 145 -17.10 -7.97 -6.63
CA GLN A 145 -17.82 -9.24 -6.71
C GLN A 145 -16.86 -10.41 -7.04
N ARG A 146 -15.85 -10.64 -6.20
CA ARG A 146 -15.00 -11.84 -6.25
C ARG A 146 -15.61 -12.91 -5.36
N ASP A 147 -15.80 -14.11 -5.90
CA ASP A 147 -16.28 -15.24 -5.11
C ASP A 147 -15.29 -15.57 -3.99
N LEU A 148 -15.80 -15.86 -2.79
CA LEU A 148 -15.00 -16.29 -1.64
C LEU A 148 -14.40 -17.67 -1.92
N ASP A 149 -13.15 -17.88 -1.49
CA ASP A 149 -12.49 -19.19 -1.63
C ASP A 149 -12.57 -19.97 -0.31
N PRO A 150 -13.41 -21.02 -0.22
CA PRO A 150 -13.59 -21.77 1.02
C PRO A 150 -12.32 -22.45 1.54
N LYS A 151 -11.25 -22.55 0.74
CA LYS A 151 -9.94 -23.06 1.19
C LYS A 151 -9.11 -22.01 1.93
N LEU A 152 -9.30 -20.74 1.61
CA LEU A 152 -8.54 -19.64 2.19
C LEU A 152 -9.25 -19.00 3.38
N GLU A 153 -10.56 -19.26 3.50
CA GLU A 153 -11.50 -18.40 4.17
C GLU A 153 -12.64 -19.21 4.81
N THR A 154 -12.93 -18.97 6.09
CA THR A 154 -14.09 -19.56 6.80
C THR A 154 -14.96 -18.42 7.31
N TYR A 155 -16.23 -18.38 6.89
CA TYR A 155 -17.14 -17.28 7.19
C TYR A 155 -18.57 -17.75 7.46
N PRO A 156 -19.43 -16.89 8.05
CA PRO A 156 -20.84 -17.20 8.25
C PRO A 156 -21.53 -17.61 6.94
N ALA A 157 -22.50 -18.52 7.06
CA ALA A 157 -23.31 -18.94 5.93
C ALA A 157 -24.05 -17.74 5.31
N GLY A 158 -24.06 -17.67 3.97
CA GLY A 158 -24.77 -16.66 3.21
C GLY A 158 -23.90 -15.57 2.58
N LEU A 159 -22.63 -15.44 2.98
CA LEU A 159 -21.68 -14.54 2.32
C LEU A 159 -21.16 -15.20 1.03
N GLN A 160 -21.24 -14.51 -0.10
CA GLN A 160 -20.88 -15.06 -1.41
C GLN A 160 -19.66 -14.40 -2.00
N THR A 161 -19.49 -13.09 -1.74
CA THR A 161 -18.47 -12.26 -2.35
C THR A 161 -17.52 -11.63 -1.33
N GLU A 162 -16.37 -11.19 -1.82
CA GLU A 162 -15.42 -10.36 -1.07
C GLU A 162 -16.10 -9.10 -0.49
N THR A 163 -17.05 -8.50 -1.23
CA THR A 163 -17.83 -7.36 -0.75
C THR A 163 -18.71 -7.73 0.44
N ASP A 164 -19.46 -8.84 0.37
CA ASP A 164 -20.30 -9.29 1.48
C ASP A 164 -19.47 -9.50 2.75
N LEU A 165 -18.29 -10.09 2.57
CA LEU A 165 -17.34 -10.31 3.64
C LEU A 165 -16.80 -9.02 4.24
N LEU A 166 -16.40 -8.05 3.42
CA LEU A 166 -15.88 -6.77 3.91
C LEU A 166 -16.94 -6.02 4.71
N ILE A 167 -18.18 -5.99 4.22
CA ILE A 167 -19.33 -5.39 4.92
C ILE A 167 -19.52 -6.09 6.26
N HIS A 168 -19.60 -7.42 6.26
CA HIS A 168 -19.78 -8.19 7.49
C HIS A 168 -18.68 -7.92 8.52
N LEU A 169 -17.42 -7.91 8.10
CA LEU A 169 -16.29 -7.60 8.98
C LEU A 169 -16.36 -6.17 9.52
N PHE A 170 -16.73 -5.20 8.67
CA PHE A 170 -16.84 -3.80 9.06
C PHE A 170 -17.98 -3.56 10.05
N GLU A 171 -19.18 -4.07 9.78
CA GLU A 171 -20.36 -3.92 10.65
C GLU A 171 -20.16 -4.52 12.05
N ASN A 172 -19.30 -5.52 12.18
CA ASN A 172 -18.93 -6.13 13.46
C ASN A 172 -17.66 -5.51 14.08
N HIS A 173 -17.13 -4.44 13.50
CA HIS A 173 -15.93 -3.74 13.96
C HIS A 173 -16.28 -2.44 14.69
N PRO A 174 -15.54 -2.03 15.74
CA PRO A 174 -15.75 -0.73 16.40
C PRO A 174 -15.70 0.51 15.50
N LEU A 175 -15.12 0.39 14.30
CA LEU A 175 -15.06 1.47 13.30
C LEU A 175 -16.44 1.80 12.71
N HIS A 176 -17.39 0.86 12.73
CA HIS A 176 -18.72 1.07 12.19
C HIS A 176 -19.52 2.13 12.95
N GLU A 177 -19.25 2.27 14.26
CA GLU A 177 -19.99 3.20 15.12
C GLU A 177 -19.45 4.63 15.07
N ILE A 178 -18.24 4.85 14.53
CA ILE A 178 -17.53 6.14 14.67
C ILE A 178 -17.48 6.98 13.40
N ALA A 179 -17.70 6.39 12.22
CA ALA A 179 -17.60 7.09 10.95
C ALA A 179 -18.70 6.66 9.98
N SER A 180 -19.15 7.62 9.16
CA SER A 180 -20.02 7.29 8.03
C SER A 180 -19.28 6.41 7.02
N HIS A 181 -19.99 5.55 6.30
CA HIS A 181 -19.36 4.70 5.30
C HIS A 181 -20.15 4.62 4.01
N ILE A 182 -19.43 4.35 2.92
CA ILE A 182 -19.97 4.01 1.60
C ILE A 182 -19.33 2.69 1.17
N VAL A 183 -20.12 1.81 0.56
CA VAL A 183 -19.63 0.59 -0.06
C VAL A 183 -19.52 0.81 -1.57
N ILE A 184 -18.35 0.48 -2.12
CA ILE A 184 -18.15 0.35 -3.55
C ILE A 184 -18.04 -1.15 -3.85
N ASP A 185 -19.06 -1.68 -4.53
CA ASP A 185 -19.12 -3.07 -4.99
C ASP A 185 -18.88 -3.13 -6.51
N SER A 186 -17.62 -3.24 -6.91
CA SER A 186 -17.29 -3.32 -8.33
C SER A 186 -17.76 -4.66 -8.92
N PRO A 187 -18.53 -4.67 -10.03
CA PRO A 187 -18.98 -5.90 -10.66
C PRO A 187 -17.83 -6.62 -11.38
N LYS A 188 -18.03 -7.91 -11.68
CA LYS A 188 -17.16 -8.65 -12.62
C LYS A 188 -17.27 -8.01 -14.01
N GLU A 189 -16.15 -7.78 -14.68
CA GLU A 189 -16.12 -7.19 -16.03
C GLU A 189 -15.88 -8.26 -17.09
N LYS A 190 -16.46 -8.12 -18.28
CA LYS A 190 -16.09 -8.99 -19.41
C LYS A 190 -14.69 -8.62 -19.91
N GLY A 191 -13.75 -9.56 -19.85
CA GLY A 191 -12.44 -9.42 -20.47
C GLY A 191 -12.51 -9.47 -21.99
N ILE A 192 -11.38 -9.23 -22.66
CA ILE A 192 -11.25 -9.25 -24.14
C ILE A 192 -11.70 -10.58 -24.73
N THR A 193 -11.48 -11.69 -24.01
CA THR A 193 -11.87 -13.04 -24.40
C THR A 193 -13.35 -13.35 -24.12
N GLY A 194 -14.12 -12.42 -23.57
CA GLY A 194 -15.49 -12.63 -23.09
C GLY A 194 -15.59 -13.32 -21.73
N ILE A 195 -14.46 -13.82 -21.19
CA ILE A 195 -14.40 -14.40 -19.84
C ILE A 195 -14.56 -13.29 -18.81
N LEU A 196 -15.41 -13.52 -17.80
CA LEU A 196 -15.58 -12.58 -16.69
C LEU A 196 -14.28 -12.50 -15.88
N ARG A 197 -13.75 -11.29 -15.77
CA ARG A 197 -12.55 -10.93 -15.02
C ARG A 197 -12.96 -10.38 -13.66
N ARG A 198 -12.21 -10.76 -12.64
CA ARG A 198 -12.33 -10.20 -11.28
C ARG A 198 -12.04 -8.69 -11.31
N PRO A 199 -12.81 -7.86 -10.59
CA PRO A 199 -12.46 -6.46 -10.40
C PRO A 199 -11.13 -6.35 -9.64
N ASN A 200 -10.35 -5.32 -9.96
CA ASN A 200 -9.10 -4.99 -9.27
C ASN A 200 -9.19 -3.60 -8.61
N THR A 201 -8.15 -3.16 -7.89
CA THR A 201 -8.12 -1.82 -7.27
C THR A 201 -8.46 -0.70 -8.26
N ALA A 202 -8.02 -0.82 -9.52
CA ALA A 202 -8.31 0.21 -10.50
C ALA A 202 -9.81 0.28 -10.86
N ASN A 203 -10.51 -0.84 -10.82
CA ASN A 203 -11.96 -0.86 -10.99
C ASN A 203 -12.67 -0.17 -9.81
N THR A 204 -12.30 -0.53 -8.57
CA THR A 204 -12.94 0.03 -7.37
C THR A 204 -12.72 1.54 -7.23
N ILE A 205 -11.54 2.05 -7.60
CA ILE A 205 -11.27 3.50 -7.59
C ILE A 205 -12.07 4.23 -8.67
N ARG A 206 -12.25 3.65 -9.86
CA ARG A 206 -13.10 4.26 -10.91
C ARG A 206 -14.56 4.29 -10.50
N ASP A 207 -15.05 3.22 -9.87
CA ASP A 207 -16.41 3.16 -9.37
C ASP A 207 -16.62 4.14 -8.21
N PHE A 208 -15.62 4.31 -7.33
CA PHE A 208 -15.62 5.38 -6.34
C PHE A 208 -15.72 6.77 -6.99
N LEU A 209 -14.91 7.07 -8.00
CA LEU A 209 -14.98 8.35 -8.71
C LEU A 209 -16.32 8.58 -9.42
N SER A 210 -17.01 7.51 -9.83
CA SER A 210 -18.35 7.59 -10.43
C SER A 210 -19.42 8.10 -9.44
N THR A 211 -19.16 8.01 -8.13
CA THR A 211 -20.01 8.61 -7.08
C THR A 211 -19.87 10.13 -6.98
N ALA A 212 -19.02 10.73 -7.83
CA ALA A 212 -18.67 12.16 -7.84
C ALA A 212 -18.19 12.68 -6.46
N PRO A 213 -17.19 12.05 -5.83
CA PRO A 213 -16.65 12.51 -4.55
C PRO A 213 -16.05 13.90 -4.71
N LYS A 214 -16.11 14.69 -3.64
CA LYS A 214 -15.45 16.01 -3.62
C LYS A 214 -13.95 15.79 -3.53
N PRO A 215 -13.13 16.66 -4.16
CA PRO A 215 -11.70 16.66 -3.94
C PRO A 215 -11.35 16.75 -2.45
N GLY A 216 -10.33 16.01 -2.01
CA GLY A 216 -9.94 15.94 -0.61
C GLY A 216 -8.70 15.09 -0.37
N SER A 217 -8.42 14.86 0.90
CA SER A 217 -7.34 14.01 1.40
C SER A 217 -7.84 12.58 1.63
N CYS A 218 -7.11 11.62 1.09
CA CYS A 218 -7.40 10.20 1.15
C CYS A 218 -6.30 9.47 1.94
N LEU A 219 -6.70 8.72 2.96
CA LEU A 219 -5.87 7.73 3.63
C LEU A 219 -6.24 6.35 3.10
N ALA A 220 -5.39 5.77 2.26
CA ALA A 220 -5.58 4.41 1.76
C ALA A 220 -4.96 3.40 2.74
N ILE A 221 -5.66 2.30 3.01
CA ILE A 221 -5.10 1.23 3.84
C ILE A 221 -4.95 -0.07 3.05
N SER A 222 -3.71 -0.58 3.08
CA SER A 222 -3.30 -1.85 2.51
C SER A 222 -2.56 -2.66 3.58
N THR A 223 -1.87 -3.73 3.19
CA THR A 223 -0.95 -4.49 4.05
C THR A 223 0.38 -4.65 3.34
N GLN A 224 1.49 -4.66 4.07
CA GLN A 224 2.78 -4.90 3.46
C GLN A 224 2.85 -6.29 2.80
N PRO A 225 3.60 -6.44 1.68
CA PRO A 225 4.43 -5.43 1.01
C PRO A 225 3.67 -4.51 0.02
N PHE A 226 2.34 -4.57 -0.01
CA PHE A 226 1.55 -3.95 -1.07
C PHE A 226 1.25 -2.46 -0.84
N VAL A 227 1.74 -1.83 0.23
CA VAL A 227 1.37 -0.45 0.57
C VAL A 227 1.82 0.53 -0.51
N GLY A 228 3.12 0.54 -0.85
CA GLY A 228 3.68 1.45 -1.88
C GLY A 228 3.05 1.25 -3.27
N TYR A 229 2.90 0.00 -3.70
CA TYR A 229 2.22 -0.31 -4.97
C TYR A 229 0.78 0.23 -5.00
N GLN A 230 -0.01 0.00 -3.95
CA GLN A 230 -1.40 0.45 -3.92
C GLN A 230 -1.47 1.98 -3.87
N GLU A 231 -0.55 2.64 -3.18
CA GLU A 231 -0.42 4.09 -3.22
C GLU A 231 -0.19 4.61 -4.64
N ALA A 232 0.75 4.02 -5.37
CA ALA A 232 1.06 4.38 -6.75
C ALA A 232 -0.15 4.21 -7.68
N VAL A 233 -0.89 3.10 -7.54
CA VAL A 233 -2.14 2.84 -8.28
C VAL A 233 -3.18 3.93 -8.01
N ILE A 234 -3.41 4.25 -6.74
CA ILE A 234 -4.43 5.20 -6.33
C ILE A 234 -4.05 6.62 -6.78
N LYS A 235 -2.78 7.03 -6.61
CA LYS A 235 -2.26 8.32 -7.10
C LYS A 235 -2.37 8.47 -8.61
N TYR A 236 -2.16 7.40 -9.37
CA TYR A 236 -2.32 7.42 -10.82
C TYR A 236 -3.79 7.60 -11.25
N LEU A 237 -4.73 7.01 -10.51
CA LEU A 237 -6.15 6.99 -10.90
C LEU A 237 -6.96 8.17 -10.38
N LEU A 238 -6.64 8.68 -9.18
CA LEU A 238 -7.33 9.82 -8.62
C LEU A 238 -6.88 11.12 -9.32
N PRO A 239 -7.80 12.07 -9.55
CA PRO A 239 -7.43 13.39 -10.04
C PRO A 239 -6.40 14.08 -9.13
N PRO A 240 -5.50 14.93 -9.66
CA PRO A 240 -4.51 15.66 -8.86
C PRO A 240 -5.09 16.58 -7.77
N THR A 241 -6.39 16.81 -7.80
CA THR A 241 -7.12 17.56 -6.75
C THR A 241 -7.32 16.74 -5.48
N PHE A 242 -7.03 15.45 -5.49
CA PHE A 242 -6.94 14.60 -4.30
C PHE A 242 -5.49 14.48 -3.83
N SER A 243 -5.29 14.46 -2.51
CA SER A 243 -4.01 14.05 -1.92
C SER A 243 -4.15 12.64 -1.36
N VAL A 244 -3.14 11.79 -1.57
CA VAL A 244 -3.18 10.38 -1.19
C VAL A 244 -1.98 10.06 -0.33
N GLU A 245 -2.24 9.31 0.72
CA GLU A 245 -1.25 8.68 1.57
C GLU A 245 -1.69 7.23 1.80
N ALA A 246 -0.75 6.29 1.79
CA ALA A 246 -1.06 4.89 2.06
C ALA A 246 -0.39 4.40 3.34
N ILE A 247 -1.16 3.69 4.15
CA ILE A 247 -0.72 3.09 5.40
C ILE A 247 -0.96 1.59 5.39
N GLY A 248 -0.38 0.91 6.37
CA GLY A 248 -0.71 -0.49 6.59
C GLY A 248 0.18 -1.16 7.64
N PRO A 249 -0.30 -2.29 8.18
CA PRO A 249 0.48 -3.08 9.11
C PRO A 249 1.64 -3.78 8.39
N GLY A 250 2.75 -3.96 9.11
CA GLY A 250 3.98 -4.57 8.60
C GLY A 250 3.86 -6.05 8.23
N THR A 251 4.92 -6.71 7.81
CA THR A 251 4.88 -8.14 7.46
C THR A 251 5.06 -9.08 8.66
N GLU A 252 5.57 -8.59 9.78
CA GLU A 252 5.97 -9.42 10.93
C GLU A 252 4.77 -10.05 11.70
N ASN A 253 3.54 -9.54 11.51
CA ASN A 253 2.32 -10.06 12.18
C ASN A 253 1.30 -10.68 11.22
N VAL A 254 1.70 -11.16 10.02
CA VAL A 254 0.71 -11.62 9.01
C VAL A 254 0.15 -13.02 9.33
N TYR A 255 0.82 -13.84 10.15
CA TYR A 255 0.33 -15.18 10.48
C TYR A 255 0.74 -15.65 11.89
N PRO A 256 -0.21 -15.81 12.83
CA PRO A 256 -0.12 -16.87 13.81
C PRO A 256 -0.60 -18.14 13.10
N THR A 257 0.29 -18.88 12.42
CA THR A 257 -0.07 -20.17 11.83
C THR A 257 -0.28 -21.18 12.95
N ALA A 258 -1.53 -21.35 13.38
CA ALA A 258 -1.89 -22.47 14.26
C ALA A 258 -1.73 -23.84 13.56
N ASP A 259 -1.63 -23.88 12.21
CA ASP A 259 -1.63 -25.12 11.42
C ASP A 259 -0.47 -25.25 10.41
N LEU A 260 0.51 -24.35 10.42
CA LEU A 260 1.75 -24.54 9.67
C LEU A 260 2.90 -24.19 10.62
N ASP A 261 3.77 -25.16 10.90
CA ASP A 261 5.03 -25.00 11.64
C ASP A 261 6.04 -24.11 10.87
N LEU A 262 5.59 -22.91 10.48
CA LEU A 262 6.40 -21.88 9.85
C LEU A 262 6.91 -20.99 10.96
N ASP A 263 8.18 -21.21 11.29
CA ASP A 263 9.04 -20.37 12.11
C ASP A 263 8.66 -18.88 11.99
N SER A 264 8.19 -18.30 13.09
CA SER A 264 7.80 -16.89 13.22
C SER A 264 8.92 -15.89 12.88
N SER A 265 10.16 -16.36 12.70
CA SER A 265 11.26 -15.55 12.18
C SER A 265 11.23 -15.36 10.66
N LYS A 266 10.39 -16.11 9.93
CA LYS A 266 10.27 -16.01 8.47
C LYS A 266 9.22 -14.99 8.06
N VAL A 267 9.67 -14.02 7.26
CA VAL A 267 8.78 -13.08 6.57
C VAL A 267 7.79 -13.88 5.69
N PRO A 268 6.48 -13.58 5.77
CA PRO A 268 5.41 -14.53 5.45
C PRO A 268 5.09 -14.70 3.96
N TYR A 269 5.74 -13.93 3.08
CA TYR A 269 5.49 -13.98 1.65
C TYR A 269 6.70 -14.52 0.89
N PRO A 270 6.52 -15.39 -0.10
CA PRO A 270 7.57 -15.76 -1.05
C PRO A 270 8.23 -14.54 -1.69
N MET A 271 9.53 -14.62 -1.98
CA MET A 271 10.30 -13.55 -2.62
C MET A 271 9.71 -13.12 -3.97
N ALA A 272 9.10 -14.06 -4.71
CA ALA A 272 8.36 -13.77 -5.94
C ALA A 272 7.24 -12.73 -5.76
N ILE A 273 6.58 -12.68 -4.60
CA ILE A 273 5.52 -11.68 -4.31
C ILE A 273 6.12 -10.28 -4.23
N TYR A 274 7.29 -10.12 -3.61
CA TYR A 274 7.96 -8.82 -3.51
C TYR A 274 8.36 -8.29 -4.88
N LEU A 275 8.83 -9.18 -5.77
CA LEU A 275 9.20 -8.83 -7.13
C LEU A 275 8.01 -8.46 -8.00
N ASP A 276 6.95 -9.26 -7.98
CA ASP A 276 5.71 -8.94 -8.70
C ASP A 276 5.13 -7.59 -8.22
N ASN A 277 5.15 -7.36 -6.90
CA ASN A 277 4.73 -6.09 -6.31
C ASN A 277 5.63 -4.92 -6.75
N PHE A 278 6.95 -5.10 -6.74
CA PHE A 278 7.91 -4.09 -7.19
C PHE A 278 7.71 -3.73 -8.66
N ALA A 279 7.54 -4.73 -9.53
CA ALA A 279 7.28 -4.53 -10.95
C ALA A 279 6.00 -3.72 -11.20
N LYS A 280 4.93 -4.06 -10.47
CA LYS A 280 3.66 -3.33 -10.54
C LYS A 280 3.78 -1.91 -9.98
N TRP A 281 4.52 -1.71 -8.90
CA TRP A 281 4.78 -0.39 -8.34
C TRP A 281 5.51 0.51 -9.34
N LEU A 282 6.61 0.01 -9.93
CA LEU A 282 7.37 0.75 -10.94
C LEU A 282 6.53 1.13 -12.16
N LEU A 283 5.64 0.24 -12.60
CA LEU A 283 4.71 0.51 -13.69
C LEU A 283 3.83 1.75 -13.41
N TYR A 284 3.22 1.83 -12.22
CA TYR A 284 2.31 2.92 -11.92
C TYR A 284 3.02 4.24 -11.65
N GLU A 285 4.26 4.22 -11.12
CA GLU A 285 5.10 5.43 -11.05
C GLU A 285 5.44 5.96 -12.45
N GLU A 286 5.83 5.07 -13.37
CA GLU A 286 6.11 5.42 -14.76
C GLU A 286 4.89 6.01 -15.47
N MET A 287 3.71 5.42 -15.23
CA MET A 287 2.44 5.92 -15.80
C MET A 287 2.02 7.27 -15.22
N ARG A 288 2.39 7.58 -13.97
CA ARG A 288 2.13 8.88 -13.32
C ARG A 288 3.05 10.00 -13.86
N GLY A 289 4.25 9.66 -14.30
CA GLY A 289 5.21 10.63 -14.84
C GLY A 289 4.92 11.12 -16.26
N LYS A 290 3.94 10.52 -16.95
CA LYS A 290 3.52 10.83 -18.33
C LYS A 290 2.26 11.68 -18.37
#